data_AF-Q8RRC4-F1
#
_entry.id   AF-Q8RRC4-F1
#
_cell.length_a   1.000
_cell.length_b   1.000
_cell.length_c   1.000
_cell.angle_alpha   90.00
_cell.angle_beta   90.00
_cell.angle_gamma   90.00
#
_symmetry.space_group_name_H-M   'P 1'
#
loop_
_entity.id
_entity.type
_entity.pdbx_description
1 polymer ?
#
loop_
_entity_poly.entity_id
_entity_poly.type
_entity_poly.pdbx_seq_one_letter_code
_entity_poly.pdbx_strand_id
1 'polypeptide(L)'
;PWNYFDARNIKNVEITRKFASSTPENPWGTSKLMFNNLTLGQNAVMDYSQFSNLTIQGDFINNQGTINYLVRGGKVATLNVGKCAAMMFNNDIDSATGFYKPLIKINSAQDLIKNTEHVLLKAKIIGYGNVSTGTNGISNVNLEEQFKERLA
;
A
#
# COMPACT_ATOMS: atom_id res chain seq x y z
N PRO A 1 15.98 -2.97 -12.72
CA PRO A 1 15.15 -4.12 -13.17
C PRO A 1 16.06 -5.33 -13.47
N TRP A 2 15.47 -6.48 -13.82
CA TRP A 2 16.16 -7.73 -14.18
C TRP A 2 16.97 -8.36 -13.06
N ASN A 3 16.59 -8.05 -11.81
CA ASN A 3 17.13 -8.67 -10.63
C ASN A 3 15.98 -9.18 -9.73
N TYR A 4 16.32 -9.99 -8.74
CA TYR A 4 15.38 -10.50 -7.77
C TYR A 4 15.87 -10.27 -6.35
N PHE A 5 14.90 -10.15 -5.44
CA PHE A 5 15.12 -10.19 -4.01
C PHE A 5 14.19 -11.26 -3.45
N ASP A 6 14.77 -12.35 -2.94
CA ASP A 6 14.03 -13.49 -2.39
C ASP A 6 14.19 -13.56 -0.88
N ALA A 7 13.14 -13.16 -0.18
CA ALA A 7 13.03 -13.23 1.28
C ALA A 7 11.89 -14.16 1.71
N ARG A 8 11.50 -15.15 0.90
CA ARG A 8 10.44 -16.11 1.26
C ARG A 8 10.77 -16.97 2.48
N ASN A 9 12.06 -17.14 2.78
CA ASN A 9 12.54 -17.86 3.96
C ASN A 9 12.69 -16.96 5.20
N ILE A 10 12.57 -15.64 5.04
CA ILE A 10 12.57 -14.70 6.16
C ILE A 10 11.12 -14.52 6.60
N LYS A 11 10.82 -14.86 7.85
CA LYS A 11 9.44 -14.85 8.36
C LYS A 11 8.79 -13.47 8.19
N ASN A 12 9.46 -12.41 8.64
CA ASN A 12 8.95 -11.04 8.60
C ASN A 12 10.03 -10.12 8.03
N VAL A 13 9.67 -9.33 7.02
CA VAL A 13 10.46 -8.19 6.56
C VAL A 13 9.69 -6.91 6.84
N GLU A 14 10.38 -5.90 7.36
CA GLU A 14 9.80 -4.58 7.62
C GLU A 14 10.53 -3.51 6.83
N ILE A 15 9.76 -2.64 6.18
CA ILE A 15 10.25 -1.41 5.55
C ILE A 15 9.89 -0.25 6.47
N THR A 16 10.91 0.44 6.99
CA THR A 16 10.72 1.53 7.96
C THR A 16 10.75 2.93 7.33
N ARG A 17 11.11 3.05 6.05
CA ARG A 17 11.26 4.38 5.41
C ARG A 17 10.80 4.45 3.96
N LYS A 18 11.48 3.75 3.04
CA LYS A 18 11.21 3.87 1.60
C LYS A 18 11.47 2.55 0.90
N PHE A 19 10.49 2.11 0.12
CA PHE A 19 10.57 1.00 -0.83
C PHE A 19 10.25 1.55 -2.22
N ALA A 20 11.24 1.57 -3.10
CA ALA A 20 11.07 2.16 -4.43
C ALA A 20 12.02 1.53 -5.45
N SER A 21 11.71 1.74 -6.72
CA SER A 21 12.64 1.44 -7.82
C SER A 21 13.92 2.27 -7.66
N SER A 22 15.05 1.73 -8.14
CA SER A 22 16.28 2.50 -8.32
C SER A 22 16.12 3.64 -9.34
N THR A 23 15.08 3.59 -10.18
CA THR A 23 14.67 4.65 -11.11
C THR A 23 13.21 5.04 -10.83
N PRO A 24 12.92 5.87 -9.82
CA PRO A 24 11.56 6.13 -9.35
C PRO A 24 10.71 6.95 -10.35
N GLU A 25 11.32 7.82 -11.13
CA GLU A 25 10.62 8.67 -12.12
C GLU A 25 10.17 7.88 -13.35
N ASN A 26 11.04 6.97 -13.81
CA ASN A 26 10.79 6.12 -14.97
C ASN A 26 11.17 4.66 -14.67
N PRO A 27 10.37 3.94 -13.85
CA PRO A 27 10.57 2.52 -13.66
C PRO A 27 10.22 1.77 -14.95
N TRP A 28 10.98 0.72 -15.25
CA TRP A 28 10.83 -0.08 -16.46
C TRP A 28 11.29 -1.52 -16.20
N GLY A 29 10.98 -2.44 -17.12
CA GLY A 29 11.38 -3.85 -17.03
C GLY A 29 10.67 -4.59 -15.90
N THR A 30 11.31 -5.60 -15.30
CA THR A 30 10.72 -6.37 -14.19
C THR A 30 11.76 -6.66 -13.12
N SER A 31 11.45 -6.32 -11.87
CA SER A 31 12.16 -6.81 -10.68
C SER A 31 11.28 -7.80 -9.93
N LYS A 32 11.81 -8.97 -9.56
CA LYS A 32 11.05 -9.98 -8.79
C LYS A 32 11.30 -9.79 -7.30
N LEU A 33 10.28 -9.41 -6.56
CA LEU A 33 10.38 -9.13 -5.13
C LEU A 33 9.49 -10.13 -4.40
N MET A 34 10.07 -11.02 -3.59
CA MET A 34 9.34 -12.14 -2.99
C MET A 34 9.52 -12.13 -1.48
N PHE A 35 8.41 -12.09 -0.75
CA PHE A 35 8.40 -12.03 0.72
C PHE A 35 7.50 -13.12 1.30
N ASN A 36 7.83 -13.57 2.52
CA ASN A 36 6.89 -14.31 3.35
C ASN A 36 5.81 -13.36 3.88
N ASN A 37 6.14 -12.63 4.95
CA ASN A 37 5.34 -11.51 5.44
C ASN A 37 6.08 -10.20 5.16
N LEU A 38 5.32 -9.15 4.81
CA LEU A 38 5.84 -7.82 4.57
C LEU A 38 5.08 -6.80 5.41
N THR A 39 5.81 -5.99 6.18
CA THR A 39 5.27 -4.86 6.94
C THR A 39 5.80 -3.56 6.36
N LEU A 40 4.90 -2.63 6.05
CA LEU A 40 5.21 -1.23 5.82
C LEU A 40 5.02 -0.51 7.15
N GLY A 41 6.11 -0.04 7.75
CA GLY A 41 6.10 0.63 9.06
C GLY A 41 5.53 2.04 9.00
N GLN A 42 5.44 2.67 10.17
CA GLN A 42 4.89 4.02 10.30
C GLN A 42 5.65 5.01 9.42
N ASN A 43 4.90 5.79 8.65
CA ASN A 43 5.43 6.76 7.69
C ASN A 43 6.27 6.19 6.54
N ALA A 44 6.46 4.88 6.47
CA ALA A 44 7.18 4.27 5.36
C ALA A 44 6.37 4.44 4.05
N VAL A 45 7.08 4.67 2.96
CA VAL A 45 6.48 4.90 1.65
C VAL A 45 6.89 3.78 0.70
N MET A 46 5.91 3.20 0.01
CA MET A 46 6.11 2.14 -0.97
C MET A 46 5.64 2.59 -2.35
N ASP A 47 6.54 2.70 -3.32
CA ASP A 47 6.17 2.96 -4.70
C ASP A 47 5.93 1.62 -5.41
N TYR A 48 4.68 1.38 -5.82
CA TYR A 48 4.25 0.12 -6.40
C TYR A 48 3.77 0.29 -7.84
N SER A 49 4.22 -0.63 -8.70
CA SER A 49 3.90 -0.60 -10.13
C SER A 49 4.01 -1.99 -10.74
N GLN A 50 3.53 -2.11 -11.98
CA GLN A 50 3.67 -3.34 -12.78
C GLN A 50 5.13 -3.79 -12.98
N PHE A 51 6.11 -2.90 -12.83
CA PHE A 51 7.53 -3.20 -13.00
C PHE A 51 8.18 -3.85 -11.77
N SER A 52 7.49 -3.85 -10.62
CA SER A 52 8.04 -4.29 -9.33
C SER A 52 7.69 -5.72 -8.91
N ASN A 53 7.00 -6.49 -9.78
CA ASN A 53 6.55 -7.89 -9.60
C ASN A 53 6.71 -8.44 -8.16
N LEU A 54 5.86 -7.90 -7.28
CA LEU A 54 5.88 -8.17 -5.85
C LEU A 54 4.95 -9.34 -5.54
N THR A 55 5.50 -10.37 -4.90
CA THR A 55 4.77 -11.53 -4.39
C THR A 55 4.90 -11.60 -2.87
N ILE A 56 3.76 -11.65 -2.18
CA ILE A 56 3.69 -11.83 -0.72
C ILE A 56 2.91 -13.13 -0.49
N GLN A 57 3.58 -14.21 -0.08
CA GLN A 57 2.92 -15.51 0.12
C GLN A 57 2.16 -15.59 1.46
N GLY A 58 2.58 -14.78 2.44
CA GLY A 58 2.00 -14.69 3.78
C GLY A 58 1.15 -13.44 3.93
N ASP A 59 1.37 -12.73 5.04
CA ASP A 59 0.59 -11.57 5.44
C ASP A 59 1.25 -10.26 4.98
N PHE A 60 0.42 -9.27 4.68
CA PHE A 60 0.84 -7.90 4.41
C PHE A 60 0.27 -6.97 5.47
N ILE A 61 1.11 -6.13 6.08
CA ILE A 61 0.67 -5.15 7.07
C ILE A 61 1.10 -3.77 6.58
N ASN A 62 0.15 -2.88 6.36
CA ASN A 62 0.43 -1.46 6.25
C ASN A 62 0.15 -0.79 7.60
N ASN A 63 1.20 -0.55 8.38
CA ASN A 63 1.13 0.09 9.69
C ASN A 63 1.36 1.60 9.55
N GLN A 64 0.34 2.35 9.13
CA GLN A 64 0.39 3.81 8.98
C GLN A 64 1.46 4.29 7.97
N GLY A 65 1.77 3.46 6.97
CA GLY A 65 2.57 3.80 5.81
C GLY A 65 1.71 4.20 4.61
N THR A 66 2.35 4.57 3.50
CA THR A 66 1.66 4.98 2.27
C THR A 66 2.13 4.15 1.08
N ILE A 67 1.20 3.57 0.33
CA ILE A 67 1.48 2.89 -0.94
C ILE A 67 1.12 3.84 -2.09
N ASN A 68 2.11 4.21 -2.89
CA ASN A 68 1.93 5.00 -4.11
C ASN A 68 1.80 4.05 -5.31
N TYR A 69 0.61 3.94 -5.89
CA TYR A 69 0.39 3.21 -7.14
C TYR A 69 0.75 4.10 -8.32
N LEU A 70 1.52 3.53 -9.24
CA LEU A 70 1.87 4.17 -10.49
C LEU A 70 0.92 3.73 -11.61
N VAL A 71 0.25 4.69 -12.23
CA VAL A 71 -0.57 4.44 -13.43
C VAL A 71 0.33 4.29 -14.66
N ARG A 72 0.12 3.21 -15.41
CA ARG A 72 0.80 2.94 -16.69
C ARG A 72 -0.17 2.26 -17.65
N GLY A 73 -0.29 2.81 -18.86
CA GLY A 73 -1.29 2.36 -19.84
C GLY A 73 -2.72 2.46 -19.31
N GLY A 74 -2.98 3.46 -18.46
CA GLY A 74 -4.29 3.70 -17.84
C GLY A 74 -4.75 2.66 -16.83
N LYS A 75 -3.82 1.85 -16.29
CA LYS A 75 -4.09 0.82 -15.27
C LYS A 75 -3.08 0.91 -14.11
N VAL A 76 -3.49 0.34 -12.98
CA VAL A 76 -2.65 0.06 -11.82
C VAL A 76 -2.32 -1.44 -11.75
N ALA A 77 -1.23 -1.79 -11.08
CA ALA A 77 -0.94 -3.19 -10.75
C ALA A 77 -1.67 -3.59 -9.47
N THR A 78 -2.26 -4.79 -9.43
CA THR A 78 -2.88 -5.33 -8.21
C THR A 78 -1.82 -5.88 -7.26
N LEU A 79 -1.80 -5.41 -6.02
CA LEU A 79 -1.01 -5.98 -4.94
C LEU A 79 -1.67 -7.28 -4.45
N ASN A 80 -1.05 -8.42 -4.76
CA ASN A 80 -1.58 -9.73 -4.38
C ASN A 80 -0.93 -10.21 -3.07
N VAL A 81 -1.78 -10.52 -2.08
CA VAL A 81 -1.39 -11.00 -0.75
C VAL A 81 -1.94 -12.41 -0.55
N GLY A 82 -1.07 -13.37 -0.24
CA GLY A 82 -1.42 -14.79 -0.17
C GLY A 82 -2.33 -15.17 1.00
N LYS A 83 -2.31 -14.38 2.09
CA LYS A 83 -3.13 -14.58 3.28
C LYS A 83 -3.91 -13.30 3.62
N CYS A 84 -3.60 -12.64 4.73
CA CYS A 84 -4.33 -11.50 5.23
C CYS A 84 -3.59 -10.20 4.92
N ALA A 85 -4.35 -9.15 4.64
CA ALA A 85 -3.84 -7.79 4.59
C ALA A 85 -4.39 -6.99 5.77
N ALA A 86 -3.56 -6.22 6.46
CA ALA A 86 -3.99 -5.33 7.53
C ALA A 86 -3.68 -3.87 7.17
N MET A 87 -4.70 -3.02 7.21
CA MET A 87 -4.63 -1.59 6.91
C MET A 87 -4.82 -0.80 8.20
N MET A 88 -3.72 -0.39 8.82
CA MET A 88 -3.74 0.35 10.08
C MET A 88 -3.51 1.84 9.83
N PHE A 89 -4.37 2.68 10.38
CA PHE A 89 -4.33 4.13 10.21
C PHE A 89 -4.51 4.86 11.55
N ASN A 90 -4.22 6.15 11.56
CA ASN A 90 -4.44 7.04 12.69
C ASN A 90 -5.31 8.25 12.27
N ASN A 91 -5.64 9.10 13.25
CA ASN A 91 -6.41 10.33 13.06
C ASN A 91 -5.51 11.57 12.94
N ASP A 92 -4.21 11.40 12.70
CA ASP A 92 -3.30 12.54 12.55
C ASP A 92 -3.66 13.30 11.27
N ILE A 93 -3.84 14.61 11.42
CA ILE A 93 -4.06 15.52 10.29
C ILE A 93 -2.71 16.04 9.83
N ASP A 94 -2.41 15.82 8.55
CA ASP A 94 -1.24 16.39 7.91
C ASP A 94 -1.42 17.90 7.78
N SER A 95 -0.57 18.68 8.45
CA SER A 95 -0.63 20.15 8.43
C SER A 95 -0.47 20.75 7.03
N ALA A 96 0.15 20.03 6.09
CA ALA A 96 0.33 20.51 4.72
C ALA A 96 -0.97 20.41 3.88
N THR A 97 -1.84 19.44 4.20
CA THR A 97 -3.06 19.18 3.41
C THR A 97 -4.34 19.53 4.16
N GLY A 98 -4.31 19.57 5.49
CA GLY A 98 -5.50 19.67 6.34
C GLY A 98 -6.34 18.39 6.39
N PHE A 99 -5.81 17.26 5.88
CA PHE A 99 -6.49 15.96 5.83
C PHE A 99 -5.65 14.84 6.47
N TYR A 100 -6.28 13.69 6.70
CA TYR A 100 -5.57 12.49 7.14
C TYR A 100 -4.47 12.09 6.14
N LYS A 101 -3.38 11.54 6.66
CA LYS A 101 -2.37 10.92 5.80
C LYS A 101 -2.97 9.71 5.08
N PRO A 102 -2.91 9.63 3.75
CA PRO A 102 -3.49 8.51 3.01
C PRO A 102 -2.63 7.25 3.15
N LEU A 103 -3.32 6.11 3.21
CA LEU A 103 -2.72 4.78 3.17
C LEU A 103 -2.37 4.36 1.75
N ILE A 104 -3.14 4.85 0.77
CA ILE A 104 -2.93 4.60 -0.65
C ILE A 104 -3.04 5.92 -1.40
N LYS A 105 -2.09 6.15 -2.30
CA LYS A 105 -2.13 7.22 -3.30
C LYS A 105 -2.10 6.61 -4.70
N ILE A 106 -2.97 7.05 -5.61
CA ILE A 106 -2.85 6.72 -7.04
C ILE A 106 -2.28 7.93 -7.77
N ASN A 107 -0.98 7.86 -8.09
CA ASN A 107 -0.33 8.93 -8.81
C ASN A 107 -0.75 8.91 -10.29
N SER A 108 -1.06 10.09 -10.83
CA SER A 108 -1.62 10.26 -12.16
C SER A 108 -2.97 9.55 -12.37
N ALA A 109 -3.85 9.60 -11.35
CA ALA A 109 -5.18 9.00 -11.41
C ALA A 109 -6.05 9.53 -12.58
N GLN A 110 -5.78 10.73 -13.08
CA GLN A 110 -6.46 11.30 -14.26
C GLN A 110 -6.24 10.47 -15.54
N ASP A 111 -5.17 9.67 -15.59
CA ASP A 111 -4.82 8.84 -16.74
C ASP A 111 -5.50 7.46 -16.68
N LEU A 112 -6.22 7.14 -15.61
CA LEU A 112 -6.94 5.88 -15.48
C LEU A 112 -8.03 5.75 -16.55
N ILE A 113 -8.15 4.55 -17.12
CA ILE A 113 -9.29 4.20 -17.95
C ILE A 113 -10.56 4.35 -17.10
N LYS A 114 -11.53 5.11 -17.58
CA LYS A 114 -12.81 5.33 -16.89
C LYS A 114 -13.75 4.14 -17.07
N ASN A 115 -14.75 4.02 -16.20
CA ASN A 115 -15.81 3.02 -16.26
C ASN A 115 -15.28 1.57 -16.25
N THR A 116 -14.15 1.35 -15.60
CA THR A 116 -13.57 0.01 -15.40
C THR A 116 -13.09 -0.13 -13.96
N GLU A 117 -13.15 -1.34 -13.44
CA GLU A 117 -12.66 -1.66 -12.11
C GLU A 117 -11.14 -1.77 -12.12
N HIS A 118 -10.47 -0.97 -11.28
CA HIS A 118 -9.04 -1.03 -11.06
C HIS A 118 -8.78 -1.67 -9.69
N VAL A 119 -8.49 -2.97 -9.67
CA VAL A 119 -8.26 -3.71 -8.41
C VAL A 119 -6.89 -3.34 -7.84
N LEU A 120 -6.86 -2.59 -6.73
CA LEU A 120 -5.63 -2.15 -6.07
C LEU A 120 -4.97 -3.27 -5.26
N LEU A 121 -5.76 -3.98 -4.45
CA LEU A 121 -5.26 -5.00 -3.51
C LEU A 121 -6.19 -6.20 -3.50
N LYS A 122 -5.61 -7.40 -3.48
CA LYS A 122 -6.34 -8.66 -3.34
C LYS A 122 -5.70 -9.51 -2.25
N ALA A 123 -6.50 -9.90 -1.26
CA ALA A 123 -6.12 -10.77 -0.15
C ALA A 123 -7.28 -11.73 0.17
N LYS A 124 -7.06 -12.75 1.00
CA LYS A 124 -8.16 -13.60 1.51
C LYS A 124 -9.08 -12.83 2.44
N ILE A 125 -8.49 -11.99 3.28
CA ILE A 125 -9.17 -11.13 4.25
C ILE A 125 -8.39 -9.82 4.30
N ILE A 126 -9.11 -8.69 4.31
CA ILE A 126 -8.54 -7.37 4.55
C ILE A 126 -9.11 -6.86 5.87
N GLY A 127 -8.25 -6.71 6.87
CA GLY A 127 -8.59 -6.11 8.16
C GLY A 127 -8.26 -4.62 8.16
N TYR A 128 -9.13 -3.82 8.77
CA TYR A 128 -8.96 -2.39 8.94
C TYR A 128 -8.82 -2.07 10.43
N GLY A 129 -7.96 -1.12 10.79
CA GLY A 129 -7.76 -0.75 12.20
C GLY A 129 -7.35 0.70 12.35
N ASN A 130 -8.00 1.39 13.29
CA ASN A 130 -7.62 2.74 13.68
C ASN A 130 -6.81 2.65 14.98
N VAL A 131 -5.51 2.94 14.94
CA VAL A 131 -4.62 2.81 16.12
C VAL A 131 -4.80 3.94 17.13
N SER A 132 -5.54 4.99 16.76
CA SER A 132 -5.84 6.14 17.63
C SER A 132 -7.23 6.09 18.27
N THR A 133 -7.97 4.98 18.14
CA THR A 133 -9.25 4.78 18.83
C THR A 133 -9.04 4.85 20.34
N GLY A 134 -9.63 5.87 20.98
CA GLY A 134 -9.42 6.20 22.39
C GLY A 134 -9.06 7.65 22.62
N THR A 135 -8.55 8.36 21.59
CA THR A 135 -8.12 9.77 21.72
C THR A 135 -9.27 10.77 21.51
N ASN A 136 -10.25 10.43 20.66
CA ASN A 136 -11.32 11.36 20.21
C ASN A 136 -12.75 10.79 20.38
N GLY A 137 -12.95 9.84 21.31
CA GLY A 137 -14.18 9.07 21.41
C GLY A 137 -14.27 7.94 20.36
N ILE A 138 -15.22 7.03 20.54
CA ILE A 138 -15.48 5.95 19.58
C ILE A 138 -16.19 6.59 18.38
N SER A 139 -15.57 6.55 17.20
CA SER A 139 -16.22 6.99 15.98
C SER A 139 -17.41 6.08 15.66
N ASN A 140 -18.56 6.68 15.32
CA ASN A 140 -19.73 5.95 14.81
C ASN A 140 -19.55 5.50 13.35
N VAL A 141 -18.50 5.96 12.67
CA VAL A 141 -18.16 5.55 11.30
C VAL A 141 -17.42 4.22 11.36
N ASN A 142 -17.85 3.23 10.57
CA ASN A 142 -17.17 1.94 10.53
C ASN A 142 -15.74 2.06 9.94
N LEU A 143 -14.89 1.07 10.20
CA LEU A 143 -13.47 1.12 9.84
C LEU A 143 -13.21 1.12 8.33
N GLU A 144 -14.11 0.54 7.53
CA GLU A 144 -14.01 0.50 6.08
C GLU A 144 -14.26 1.88 5.47
N GLU A 145 -15.26 2.61 5.97
CA GLU A 145 -15.54 3.98 5.55
C GLU A 145 -14.41 4.94 5.97
N GLN A 146 -13.89 4.81 7.19
CA GLN A 146 -12.70 5.57 7.61
C GLN A 146 -11.47 5.28 6.73
N PHE A 147 -11.32 4.04 6.28
CA PHE A 147 -10.25 3.68 5.34
C PHE A 147 -10.42 4.38 3.98
N LYS A 148 -11.65 4.48 3.45
CA LYS A 148 -11.91 5.17 2.17
C LYS A 148 -11.54 6.65 2.20
N GLU A 149 -11.69 7.32 3.34
CA GLU A 149 -11.22 8.71 3.54
C GLU A 149 -9.68 8.86 3.46
N ARG A 150 -8.95 7.73 3.46
CA ARG A 150 -7.48 7.67 3.40
C ARG A 150 -6.98 7.08 2.07
N LEU A 151 -7.83 7.11 1.05
CA LEU A 151 -7.50 6.84 -0.35
C LEU A 151 -7.44 8.17 -1.10
N ALA A 152 -6.31 8.45 -1.76
CA ALA A 152 -6.07 9.70 -2.48
C ALA A 152 -5.59 9.48 -3.92
#